data_AF-A0A415E8R8-F1
#
_entry.id   AF-A0A415E8R8-F1
#
_cell.length_a   1.000
_cell.length_b   1.000
_cell.length_c   1.000
_cell.angle_alpha   90.00
_cell.angle_beta   90.00
_cell.angle_gamma   90.00
#
_symmetry.space_group_name_H-M   'P 1'
#
loop_
_entity.id
_entity.type
_entity.pdbx_description
1 polymer ?
#
loop_
_entity_poly.entity_id
_entity_poly.type
_entity_poly.pdbx_seq_one_letter_code
_entity_poly.pdbx_strand_id
1 'polypeptide(L)' 'MLFLAVNVYDVVVLDIGLFCHSKKLRIPGTEDMEQVYRDPWFHVIGGLKGILIGAVTALLSACIVQILSIVQ' A
#
# COMPACT_ATOMS: atom_id res chain seq x y z
N MET A 1 -5.89 -3.40 10.98
CA MET A 1 -6.23 -1.97 10.85
C MET A 1 -5.05 -1.10 10.45
N LEU A 2 -3.90 -1.16 11.14
CA LEU A 2 -2.73 -0.33 10.81
C LEU A 2 -2.31 -0.43 9.33
N PHE A 3 -2.16 -1.65 8.80
CA PHE A 3 -1.77 -1.86 7.41
C PHE A 3 -2.73 -1.18 6.42
N LEU A 4 -4.04 -1.31 6.64
CA LEU A 4 -5.05 -0.66 5.79
C LEU A 4 -4.93 0.86 5.85
N ALA A 5 -4.77 1.43 7.05
CA ALA A 5 -4.60 2.87 7.22
C ALA A 5 -3.35 3.40 6.51
N VAL A 6 -2.23 2.70 6.64
CA VAL A 6 -0.98 3.05 5.95
C VAL A 6 -1.14 2.94 4.43
N ASN A 7 -1.76 1.87 3.93
CA ASN A 7 -2.00 1.68 2.49
C ASN A 7 -2.93 2.76 1.90
N VAL A 8 -3.96 3.17 2.64
CA VAL A 8 -4.84 4.28 2.21
C VAL A 8 -4.10 5.61 2.22
N TYR A 9 -3.30 5.87 3.26
CA TYR A 9 -2.47 7.07 3.34
C TYR A 9 -1.47 7.13 2.19
N ASP A 10 -0.83 6.01 1.86
CA ASP A 10 0.10 5.90 0.75
C ASP A 10 -0.57 6.28 -0.58
N VAL A 11 -1.66 5.60 -0.95
CA VAL A 11 -2.37 5.84 -2.22
C VAL A 11 -2.91 7.27 -2.31
N VAL A 12 -3.54 7.79 -1.26
CA VAL A 12 -4.24 9.08 -1.32
C VAL A 12 -3.27 10.25 -1.16
N VAL A 13 -2.40 10.19 -0.14
CA VAL A 13 -1.56 11.32 0.25
C VAL A 13 -0.22 11.27 -0.47
N LEU A 14 0.46 10.13 -0.48
CA LEU A 14 1.79 10.02 -1.06
C LEU A 14 1.72 9.88 -2.57
N ASP A 15 1.08 8.84 -3.09
CA ASP A 15 1.04 8.55 -4.52
C ASP A 15 0.30 9.64 -5.31
N ILE A 16 -0.98 9.84 -4.99
CA ILE A 16 -1.86 10.76 -5.73
C ILE A 16 -1.65 12.22 -5.29
N GLY A 17 -1.55 12.47 -4.00
CA GLY A 17 -1.40 13.83 -3.47
C GLY A 17 -0.03 14.44 -3.76
N LEU A 18 1.04 13.71 -3.45
CA LEU A 18 2.40 14.24 -3.42
C LEU A 18 3.18 13.90 -4.70
N PHE A 19 3.31 12.62 -5.05
CA PHE A 19 4.20 12.15 -6.10
C PHE A 19 3.67 12.46 -7.51
N CYS A 20 2.36 12.46 -7.74
CA CYS A 20 1.76 12.96 -8.97
C CYS A 20 2.20 14.40 -9.30
N HIS A 21 2.33 15.25 -8.26
CA HIS A 21 2.46 16.70 -8.43
C HIS A 21 3.88 17.23 -8.23
N SER A 22 4.74 16.52 -7.50
CA SER A 22 6.10 17.01 -7.16
C SER A 22 7.19 16.04 -7.59
N LYS A 23 7.89 16.37 -8.69
CA LYS A 23 9.05 15.59 -9.15
C LYS A 23 10.18 15.50 -8.12
N LYS A 24 10.37 16.56 -7.31
CA LYS A 24 11.42 16.64 -6.29
C LYS A 24 11.23 15.66 -5.14
N LEU A 25 9.99 15.25 -4.89
CA LEU A 25 9.63 14.36 -3.78
C LEU A 25 9.53 12.89 -4.22
N ARG A 26 9.69 12.60 -5.52
CA ARG A 26 9.70 11.23 -6.04
C ARG A 26 10.99 10.52 -5.66
N ILE A 27 10.93 9.19 -5.70
CA ILE A 27 12.04 8.32 -5.32
C ILE A 27 13.20 8.48 -6.32
N PRO A 28 14.42 8.81 -5.88
CA PRO A 28 15.58 8.89 -6.77
C PRO A 28 15.82 7.58 -7.52
N GLY A 29 16.12 7.65 -8.81
CA GLY A 29 16.27 6.48 -9.69
C GLY A 29 14.97 6.02 -10.35
N THR A 30 13.90 6.82 -10.29
CA THR A 30 12.61 6.57 -10.99
C THR A 30 12.22 7.74 -11.90
N GLU A 31 13.21 8.52 -12.34
CA GLU A 31 13.00 9.74 -13.14
C GLU A 31 12.36 9.44 -14.52
N ASP A 32 12.58 8.23 -15.04
CA ASP A 32 11.99 7.70 -16.28
C ASP A 32 10.50 7.34 -16.12
N MET A 33 10.02 7.16 -14.89
CA MET A 33 8.64 6.74 -14.59
C MET A 33 7.64 7.90 -14.50
N GLU A 34 7.94 9.06 -15.11
CA GLU A 34 7.09 10.26 -14.99
C GLU A 34 5.62 10.01 -15.37
N GLN A 35 5.39 9.22 -16.42
CA GLN A 35 4.04 8.91 -16.88
C GLN A 35 3.29 8.05 -15.86
N VAL A 36 3.97 7.06 -15.27
CA VAL A 36 3.41 6.16 -14.26
C VAL A 36 3.04 6.93 -13.00
N TYR A 37 3.92 7.82 -12.53
CA TYR A 37 3.61 8.66 -11.37
C TYR A 37 2.38 9.53 -11.57
N ARG A 38 2.09 9.98 -12.80
CA ARG A 38 0.94 10.86 -13.10
C ARG A 38 -0.34 10.09 -13.40
N ASP A 39 -0.32 8.76 -13.39
CA ASP A 39 -1.50 7.92 -13.60
C ASP A 39 -2.13 7.53 -12.26
N PRO A 40 -3.22 8.17 -11.82
CA PRO A 40 -3.87 7.85 -10.54
C PRO A 40 -4.45 6.43 -10.54
N TRP A 41 -4.78 5.89 -11.72
CA TRP A 41 -5.38 4.57 -11.83
C TRP A 41 -4.37 3.47 -11.52
N PHE A 42 -3.11 3.65 -11.93
CA PHE A 42 -2.00 2.77 -11.55
C PHE A 42 -1.89 2.66 -10.02
N HIS A 43 -1.94 3.79 -9.31
CA HIS A 43 -1.85 3.84 -7.84
C HIS A 43 -3.08 3.21 -7.16
N VAL A 44 -4.29 3.46 -7.66
CA VAL A 44 -5.51 2.83 -7.11
C VAL A 44 -5.47 1.31 -7.27
N ILE A 45 -5.05 0.80 -8.43
CA ILE A 45 -4.89 -0.65 -8.64
C ILE A 45 -3.80 -1.21 -7.70
N GLY A 46 -2.68 -0.50 -7.55
CA GLY A 46 -1.63 -0.83 -6.59
C GLY A 46 -2.16 -0.93 -5.16
N GLY A 47 -2.93 0.07 -4.75
CA GLY A 47 -3.61 0.13 -3.45
C GLY A 47 -4.55 -1.04 -3.20
N LEU A 48 -5.36 -1.43 -4.19
CA LEU A 48 -6.26 -2.60 -4.10
C LEU A 48 -5.49 -3.91 -3.94
N LYS A 49 -4.37 -4.07 -4.65
CA LYS A 49 -3.46 -5.22 -4.46
C LYS A 49 -2.89 -5.22 -3.05
N GLY A 50 -2.49 -4.06 -2.54
CA GLY A 50 -2.03 -3.89 -1.16
C GLY A 50 -3.08 -4.35 -0.15
N ILE A 51 -4.34 -3.92 -0.28
CA ILE A 51 -5.44 -4.35 0.59
C ILE A 51 -5.60 -5.88 0.57
N LEU A 52 -5.56 -6.51 -0.61
CA LEU A 52 -5.68 -7.96 -0.73
C LEU A 52 -4.55 -8.69 0.02
N ILE A 53 -3.30 -8.26 -0.18
CA ILE A 53 -2.13 -8.83 0.52
C ILE A 53 -2.31 -8.64 2.04
N GLY A 54 -2.67 -7.43 2.47
CA GLY A 54 -2.89 -7.12 3.88
C GLY A 54 -3.99 -7.96 4.53
N ALA A 55 -5.08 -8.23 3.80
CA ALA A 55 -6.17 -9.08 4.28
C ALA A 55 -5.72 -10.54 4.46
N VAL A 56 -4.98 -11.08 3.48
CA VAL A 56 -4.42 -12.45 3.57
C VAL A 56 -3.45 -12.55 4.75
N THR A 57 -2.53 -11.60 4.89
CA THR A 57 -1.60 -11.57 6.02
C THR A 57 -2.33 -11.49 7.36
N ALA A 58 -3.34 -10.62 7.48
CA ALA A 58 -4.11 -10.48 8.70
C ALA A 58 -4.86 -11.78 9.07
N LEU A 59 -5.45 -12.46 8.08
CA LEU A 59 -6.12 -13.73 8.29
C LEU A 59 -5.15 -14.81 8.77
N LEU A 60 -3.99 -14.93 8.13
CA LEU A 60 -2.95 -15.90 8.54
C LEU A 60 -2.46 -15.61 9.96
N SER A 61 -2.19 -14.35 10.30
CA SER A 61 -1.80 -13.96 11.65
C SER A 61 -2.89 -14.31 12.67
N ALA A 62 -4.16 -14.04 12.37
CA ALA A 62 -5.28 -14.38 13.24
C ALA A 62 -5.39 -15.91 13.45
N CYS A 63 -5.26 -16.70 12.37
CA CYS A 63 -5.26 -18.16 12.46
C CYS A 63 -4.13 -18.69 13.37
N ILE A 64 -2.92 -18.15 13.22
CA ILE A 64 -1.78 -18.56 14.06
C ILE A 64 -2.06 -18.24 15.53
N VAL A 65 -2.51 -17.03 15.84
CA VAL A 65 -2.84 -16.63 17.21
C VAL A 65 -3.95 -17.51 17.79
N GLN A 66 -4.98 -17.82 17.00
CA GLN A 66 -6.07 -18.68 17.44
C GLN A 66 -5.60 -20.11 17.73
N ILE A 67 -4.72 -20.68 16.90
CA ILE A 67 -4.15 -22.02 17.13
C ILE A 67 -3.32 -22.03 18.42
N LEU A 68 -2.44 -21.02 18.61
CA LEU A 68 -1.62 -20.92 19.82
C LEU A 68 -2.49 -20.79 21.07
N SER A 69 -3.57 -20.00 21.01
CA SER A 69 -4.52 -19.86 22.11
C SER A 69 -5.26 -21.14 22.50
N ILE A 70 -5.31 -22.15 21.64
CA ILE A 70 -5.95 -23.45 21.94
C ILE A 70 -4.93 -24.43 22.55
N VAL A 71 -3.64 -24.28 22.21
CA VAL A 71 -2.57 -25.23 22.59
C VAL A 71 -1.86 -24.81 23.89
N GLN A 72 -1.92 -23.53 24.26
CA GLN A 72 -1.41 -22.99 25.53
C GLN A 72 -2.48 -23.04 26.63
#